data_AF-K7R5C6-F1
#
_entry.id   AF-K7R5C6-F1
#
_cell.length_a   1.000
_cell.length_b   1.000
_cell.length_c   1.000
_cell.angle_alpha   90.00
_cell.angle_beta   90.00
_cell.angle_gamma   90.00
#
_symmetry.space_group_name_H-M   'P 1'
#
loop_
_entity.id
_entity.type
_entity.pdbx_description
1 polymer ?
#
loop_
_entity_poly.entity_id
_entity_poly.type
_entity_poly.pdbx_seq_one_letter_code
_entity_poly.pdbx_strand_id
1 'polypeptide(L)'
;CVSADQFSPVDCNKKLIGAKYYIDGLNADLESSINSTTEYLSPRDRNGHGTQVSSTVAGSFVSNVTLPGLSSVSIMRGGAPKAHIAMYKACWDVEGGMCSVADVWKAFDEAIHDGVDVLSVSIGGSALKSLDVEIDIAIPALHAVNKGIPVVSPAGNGGSR
;
A
#
# COMPACT_ATOMS: atom_id res chain seq x y z
N CYS A 1 -9.74 9.67 -7.69
CA CYS A 1 -8.90 9.91 -6.50
C CYS A 1 -9.72 10.62 -5.45
N VAL A 2 -9.76 10.09 -4.23
CA VAL A 2 -10.61 10.58 -3.14
C VAL A 2 -9.95 11.79 -2.50
N SER A 3 -10.67 12.92 -2.43
CA SER A 3 -10.21 14.13 -1.76
C SER A 3 -10.33 13.98 -0.25
N ALA A 4 -9.29 14.34 0.49
CA ALA A 4 -9.27 14.36 1.95
C ALA A 4 -8.07 15.18 2.46
N ASP A 5 -7.60 14.92 3.70
CA ASP A 5 -6.54 15.71 4.33
C ASP A 5 -5.25 15.80 3.49
N GLN A 6 -4.88 17.03 3.13
CA GLN A 6 -3.76 17.36 2.24
C GLN A 6 -3.70 16.52 0.95
N PHE A 7 -4.82 16.04 0.44
CA PHE A 7 -4.86 15.26 -0.79
C PHE A 7 -6.12 15.57 -1.57
N SER A 8 -5.98 15.85 -2.86
CA SER A 8 -7.04 16.32 -3.73
C SER A 8 -7.00 15.60 -5.07
N PRO A 9 -8.08 15.64 -5.87
CA PRO A 9 -8.09 14.99 -7.17
C PRO A 9 -7.00 15.48 -8.14
N VAL A 10 -6.46 16.69 -7.94
CA VAL A 10 -5.38 17.25 -8.77
C VAL A 10 -4.01 16.64 -8.48
N ASP A 11 -3.85 15.94 -7.35
CA ASP A 11 -2.61 15.21 -7.01
C ASP A 11 -2.47 13.92 -7.83
N CYS A 12 -3.57 13.43 -8.40
CA CYS A 12 -3.55 12.33 -9.37
C CYS A 12 -3.25 12.81 -10.79
N ASN A 13 -2.64 11.93 -11.57
CA ASN A 13 -2.17 12.23 -12.92
C ASN A 13 -2.15 10.97 -13.78
N LYS A 14 -1.48 11.02 -14.95
CA LYS A 14 -1.37 9.86 -15.84
C LYS A 14 -0.53 8.71 -15.27
N LYS A 15 0.18 8.93 -14.16
CA LYS A 15 0.97 7.90 -13.46
C LYS A 15 0.20 7.32 -12.28
N LEU A 16 -0.19 8.17 -11.33
CA LEU A 16 -1.08 7.84 -10.22
C LEU A 16 -2.52 8.10 -10.66
N ILE A 17 -3.20 7.07 -11.16
CA ILE A 17 -4.54 7.20 -11.77
C ILE A 17 -5.68 7.01 -10.76
N GLY A 18 -5.38 6.40 -9.62
CA GLY A 18 -6.34 6.11 -8.56
C GLY A 18 -5.68 6.21 -7.19
N ALA A 19 -6.43 6.71 -6.21
CA ALA A 19 -5.97 6.84 -4.83
C ALA A 19 -7.20 6.84 -3.91
N LYS A 20 -7.28 5.84 -3.03
CA LYS A 20 -8.32 5.61 -2.02
C LYS A 20 -7.65 5.28 -0.68
N TYR A 21 -8.39 5.42 0.42
CA TYR A 21 -7.94 5.06 1.76
C TYR A 21 -9.08 4.47 2.59
N TYR A 22 -8.74 3.66 3.59
CA TYR A 22 -9.69 2.96 4.47
C TYR A 22 -9.14 2.99 5.90
N ILE A 23 -9.99 3.39 6.85
CA ILE A 23 -9.60 3.65 8.25
C ILE A 23 -10.63 3.14 9.27
N ASP A 24 -11.83 2.79 8.82
CA ASP A 24 -12.95 2.50 9.71
C ASP A 24 -12.68 1.22 10.52
N GLY A 25 -12.00 0.24 9.92
CA GLY A 25 -11.57 -0.97 10.61
C GLY A 25 -10.59 -0.65 11.73
N LEU A 26 -9.55 0.14 11.46
CA LEU A 26 -8.54 0.47 12.46
C LEU A 26 -9.09 1.33 13.60
N ASN A 27 -10.00 2.27 13.30
CA ASN A 27 -10.66 3.03 14.35
C ASN A 27 -11.52 2.13 15.27
N ALA A 28 -12.15 1.10 14.70
CA ALA A 28 -12.91 0.12 15.48
C ALA A 28 -11.97 -0.76 16.33
N ASP A 29 -10.87 -1.25 15.77
CA ASP A 29 -9.88 -2.08 16.47
C ASP A 29 -9.21 -1.32 17.64
N LEU A 30 -9.01 -0.01 17.50
CA LEU A 30 -8.41 0.85 18.53
C LEU A 30 -9.43 1.48 19.50
N GLU A 31 -10.73 1.26 19.30
CA GLU A 31 -11.82 1.97 19.99
C GLU A 31 -11.63 3.51 20.05
N SER A 32 -10.93 4.07 19.04
CA SER A 32 -10.52 5.47 19.01
C SER A 32 -10.21 5.93 17.59
N SER A 33 -10.26 7.25 17.36
CA SER A 33 -9.87 7.83 16.07
C SER A 33 -8.38 8.16 16.05
N ILE A 34 -7.71 7.82 14.95
CA ILE A 34 -6.30 8.21 14.76
C ILE A 34 -6.16 9.73 14.74
N ASN A 35 -5.12 10.22 15.41
CA ASN A 35 -4.82 11.63 15.50
C ASN A 35 -4.38 12.21 14.14
N SER A 36 -5.19 13.11 13.58
CA SER A 36 -4.93 13.79 12.30
C SER A 36 -3.77 14.79 12.33
N THR A 37 -3.15 15.06 13.49
CA THR A 37 -1.94 15.90 13.57
C THR A 37 -0.66 15.11 13.24
N THR A 38 -0.69 13.80 13.49
CA THR A 38 0.46 12.90 13.26
C THR A 38 0.30 12.04 12.02
N GLU A 39 -0.82 12.14 11.31
CA GLU A 39 -1.16 11.29 10.17
C GLU A 39 -2.06 12.05 9.18
N TYR A 40 -2.00 11.69 7.90
CA TYR A 40 -2.88 12.22 6.88
C TYR A 40 -4.07 11.29 6.72
N LEU A 41 -5.26 11.72 7.16
CA LEU A 41 -6.53 11.00 6.95
C LEU A 41 -6.98 11.11 5.47
N SER A 42 -6.15 10.55 4.59
CA SER A 42 -6.26 10.60 3.14
C SER A 42 -5.37 9.53 2.50
N PRO A 43 -5.36 9.38 1.16
CA PRO A 43 -4.43 8.48 0.47
C PRO A 43 -2.95 8.89 0.57
N ARG A 44 -2.63 10.06 1.13
CA ARG A 44 -1.26 10.54 1.28
C ARG A 44 -0.48 9.63 2.24
N ASP A 45 0.71 9.23 1.83
CA ASP A 45 1.60 8.39 2.63
C ASP A 45 2.36 9.25 3.67
N ARG A 46 2.20 8.90 4.96
CA ARG A 46 2.93 9.51 6.08
C ARG A 46 4.19 8.73 6.45
N ASN A 47 4.12 7.39 6.36
CA ASN A 47 5.15 6.47 6.83
C ASN A 47 6.29 6.32 5.80
N GLY A 48 5.96 6.32 4.51
CA GLY A 48 6.91 6.20 3.39
C GLY A 48 7.01 4.78 2.82
N HIS A 49 6.58 3.75 3.55
CA HIS A 49 6.61 2.35 3.08
C HIS A 49 5.82 2.17 1.77
N GLY A 50 4.62 2.76 1.66
CA GLY A 50 3.80 2.68 0.44
C GLY A 50 4.46 3.37 -0.76
N THR A 51 5.12 4.50 -0.53
CA THR A 51 5.89 5.24 -1.54
C THR A 51 7.10 4.43 -2.03
N GLN A 52 7.80 3.76 -1.12
CA GLN A 52 8.93 2.89 -1.46
C GLN A 52 8.49 1.67 -2.30
N VAL A 53 7.42 1.01 -1.90
CA VAL A 53 6.89 -0.17 -2.62
C VAL A 53 6.40 0.23 -4.02
N SER A 54 5.57 1.27 -4.12
CA SER A 54 5.00 1.71 -5.41
C SER A 54 6.08 2.22 -6.38
N SER A 55 7.10 2.91 -5.88
CA SER A 55 8.24 3.34 -6.71
C SER A 55 9.12 2.18 -7.18
N THR A 56 9.26 1.12 -6.39
CA THR A 56 9.97 -0.11 -6.79
C THR A 56 9.21 -0.89 -7.87
N VAL A 57 7.89 -0.99 -7.73
CA VAL A 57 7.03 -1.71 -8.71
C VAL A 57 6.97 -0.94 -10.03
N ALA A 58 6.63 0.35 -9.96
CA ALA A 58 6.28 1.12 -11.14
C ALA A 58 6.80 2.57 -11.09
N GLY A 59 7.85 2.92 -10.36
CA GLY A 59 8.42 4.28 -10.41
C GLY A 59 8.77 4.73 -11.83
N SER A 60 8.41 5.97 -12.17
CA SER A 60 8.84 6.61 -13.42
C SER A 60 10.36 6.78 -13.43
N PHE A 61 10.94 7.02 -14.61
CA PHE A 61 12.36 7.34 -14.72
C PHE A 61 12.67 8.65 -13.99
N VAL A 62 13.60 8.60 -13.03
CA VAL A 62 14.14 9.78 -12.34
C VAL A 62 15.64 9.78 -12.55
N SER A 63 16.14 10.79 -13.27
CA SER A 63 17.56 11.03 -13.50
C SER A 63 18.18 11.87 -12.38
N ASN A 64 19.51 11.80 -12.25
CA ASN A 64 20.29 12.60 -11.31
C ASN A 64 19.91 12.35 -9.84
N VAL A 65 19.57 11.11 -9.50
CA VAL A 65 19.28 10.75 -8.11
C VAL A 65 20.60 10.64 -7.35
N THR A 66 20.71 11.40 -6.27
CA THR A 66 21.84 11.30 -5.34
C THR A 66 21.43 10.47 -4.14
N LEU A 67 22.11 9.35 -3.94
CA LEU A 67 21.96 8.50 -2.77
C LEU A 67 23.34 8.21 -2.19
N PRO A 68 23.48 8.08 -0.86
CA PRO A 68 24.74 7.68 -0.24
C PRO A 68 25.27 6.39 -0.89
N GLY A 69 26.49 6.43 -1.43
CA GLY A 69 27.13 5.28 -2.09
C GLY A 69 26.82 5.09 -3.58
N LEU A 70 26.00 5.94 -4.20
CA LEU A 70 25.73 5.95 -5.64
C LEU A 70 26.29 7.21 -6.31
N SER A 71 26.66 7.13 -7.59
CA SER A 71 27.09 8.30 -8.35
C SER A 71 25.89 9.23 -8.61
N SER A 72 26.12 10.54 -8.64
CA SER A 72 25.10 11.59 -8.86
C SER A 72 24.45 11.57 -10.25
N VAL A 73 24.81 10.61 -11.10
CA VAL A 73 24.31 10.42 -12.48
C VAL A 73 23.37 9.20 -12.56
N SER A 74 23.03 8.59 -11.42
CA SER A 74 22.22 7.38 -11.39
C SER A 74 20.77 7.66 -11.81
N ILE A 75 20.20 6.72 -12.59
CA ILE A 75 18.79 6.73 -12.99
C ILE A 75 18.05 5.69 -12.17
N MET A 76 16.99 6.10 -11.49
CA MET A 76 16.07 5.20 -10.77
C MET A 76 14.78 4.98 -11.55
N ARG A 77 14.25 3.76 -11.49
CA ARG A 77 12.97 3.38 -12.08
C ARG A 77 12.40 2.15 -11.38
N GLY A 78 11.09 1.95 -11.47
CA GLY A 78 10.48 0.68 -11.07
C GLY A 78 10.68 -0.44 -12.08
N GLY A 79 10.25 -1.65 -11.71
CA GLY A 79 10.22 -2.82 -12.60
C GLY A 79 9.44 -2.55 -13.89
N ALA A 80 8.27 -1.90 -13.78
CA ALA A 80 7.40 -1.51 -14.89
C ALA A 80 7.18 0.03 -14.93
N PRO A 81 8.14 0.83 -15.45
CA PRO A 81 8.10 2.30 -15.34
C PRO A 81 6.92 2.97 -16.05
N LYS A 82 6.32 2.29 -17.05
CA LYS A 82 5.18 2.80 -17.82
C LYS A 82 3.83 2.35 -17.28
N ALA A 83 3.79 1.43 -16.31
CA ALA A 83 2.53 0.98 -15.70
C ALA A 83 1.84 2.11 -14.94
N HIS A 84 0.51 2.10 -14.89
CA HIS A 84 -0.24 3.01 -14.02
C HIS A 84 -0.23 2.50 -12.58
N ILE A 85 -0.44 3.41 -11.62
CA ILE A 85 -0.53 3.11 -10.20
C ILE A 85 -1.92 3.49 -9.70
N ALA A 86 -2.60 2.56 -9.05
CA ALA A 86 -3.76 2.80 -8.22
C ALA A 86 -3.41 2.46 -6.76
N MET A 87 -3.54 3.43 -5.86
CA MET A 87 -3.19 3.29 -4.45
C MET A 87 -4.42 3.06 -3.58
N TYR A 88 -4.31 2.07 -2.68
CA TYR A 88 -5.34 1.72 -1.70
C TYR A 88 -4.68 1.71 -0.32
N LYS A 89 -4.72 2.84 0.40
CA LYS A 89 -4.10 2.97 1.73
C LYS A 89 -4.99 2.31 2.78
N ALA A 90 -4.53 1.20 3.36
CA ALA A 90 -5.21 0.48 4.45
C ALA A 90 -4.34 0.36 5.72
N CYS A 91 -3.16 0.98 5.70
CA CYS A 91 -2.20 0.97 6.78
C CYS A 91 -1.85 2.40 7.17
N TRP A 92 -1.56 2.58 8.45
CA TRP A 92 -1.45 3.87 9.11
C TRP A 92 -0.21 3.90 10.00
N ASP A 93 0.41 5.06 10.16
CA ASP A 93 1.64 5.25 10.95
C ASP A 93 1.35 5.26 12.46
N VAL A 94 0.64 4.23 12.92
CA VAL A 94 0.38 3.92 14.32
C VAL A 94 1.31 2.79 14.71
N GLU A 95 2.06 2.96 15.80
CA GLU A 95 3.03 1.96 16.30
C GLU A 95 4.05 1.44 15.26
N GLY A 96 4.40 2.27 14.27
CA GLY A 96 5.36 1.92 13.22
C GLY A 96 4.75 1.23 11.98
N GLY A 97 3.43 1.07 11.94
CA GLY A 97 2.70 0.55 10.78
C GLY A 97 1.64 -0.47 11.19
N MET A 98 0.42 -0.01 11.42
CA MET A 98 -0.73 -0.88 11.72
C MET A 98 -1.74 -0.86 10.58
N CYS A 99 -2.35 -2.01 10.33
CA CYS A 99 -3.42 -2.17 9.35
C CYS A 99 -4.51 -3.04 9.96
N SER A 100 -5.76 -2.61 9.88
CA SER A 100 -6.89 -3.46 10.26
C SER A 100 -7.16 -4.50 9.17
N VAL A 101 -7.53 -5.72 9.57
CA VAL A 101 -7.97 -6.78 8.64
C VAL A 101 -9.14 -6.27 7.79
N ALA A 102 -10.10 -5.56 8.39
CA ALA A 102 -11.27 -5.05 7.69
C ALA A 102 -10.90 -4.01 6.61
N ASP A 103 -10.00 -3.08 6.93
CA ASP A 103 -9.54 -2.05 5.98
C ASP A 103 -8.73 -2.67 4.83
N VAL A 104 -7.89 -3.66 5.13
CA VAL A 104 -7.13 -4.40 4.11
C VAL A 104 -8.08 -5.16 3.18
N TRP A 105 -9.07 -5.87 3.73
CA TRP A 105 -10.05 -6.59 2.93
C TRP A 105 -10.89 -5.66 2.06
N LYS A 106 -11.25 -4.49 2.60
CA LYS A 106 -11.96 -3.47 1.81
C LYS A 106 -11.10 -2.91 0.68
N ALA A 107 -9.79 -2.72 0.91
CA ALA A 107 -8.86 -2.32 -0.14
C ALA A 107 -8.76 -3.35 -1.27
N PHE A 108 -8.76 -4.66 -0.94
CA PHE A 108 -8.81 -5.72 -1.96
C PHE A 108 -10.11 -5.69 -2.76
N ASP A 109 -11.27 -5.62 -2.08
CA ASP A 109 -12.59 -5.57 -2.72
C ASP A 109 -12.69 -4.40 -3.71
N GLU A 110 -12.21 -3.23 -3.31
CA GLU A 110 -12.21 -2.03 -4.14
C GLU A 110 -11.21 -2.12 -5.30
N ALA A 111 -10.06 -2.74 -5.11
CA ALA A 111 -9.09 -2.95 -6.18
C ALA A 111 -9.61 -3.96 -7.23
N ILE A 112 -10.27 -5.03 -6.78
CA ILE A 112 -10.94 -5.99 -7.66
C ILE A 112 -12.06 -5.31 -8.44
N HIS A 113 -12.89 -4.52 -7.75
CA HIS A 113 -13.98 -3.76 -8.36
C HIS A 113 -13.47 -2.77 -9.41
N ASP A 114 -12.38 -2.05 -9.12
CA ASP A 114 -11.77 -1.09 -10.04
C ASP A 114 -11.06 -1.78 -11.23
N GLY A 115 -10.87 -3.10 -11.20
CA GLY A 115 -10.33 -3.88 -12.30
C GLY A 115 -8.81 -3.74 -12.47
N VAL A 116 -8.06 -3.72 -11.37
CA VAL A 116 -6.58 -3.67 -11.44
C VAL A 116 -6.00 -4.92 -12.10
N ASP A 117 -4.88 -4.77 -12.82
CA ASP A 117 -4.24 -5.90 -13.52
C ASP A 117 -3.37 -6.78 -12.61
N VAL A 118 -2.83 -6.22 -11.52
CA VAL A 118 -1.96 -6.90 -10.55
C VAL A 118 -2.03 -6.19 -9.21
N LEU A 119 -2.00 -6.96 -8.12
CA LEU A 119 -1.93 -6.45 -6.75
C LEU A 119 -0.54 -6.69 -6.16
N SER A 120 0.13 -5.61 -5.76
CA SER A 120 1.38 -5.67 -5.00
C SER A 120 1.11 -5.31 -3.54
N VAL A 121 1.13 -6.31 -2.66
CA VAL A 121 0.65 -6.21 -1.28
C VAL A 121 1.80 -6.52 -0.33
N SER A 122 2.58 -5.49 0.02
CA SER A 122 3.77 -5.60 0.89
C SER A 122 3.43 -5.50 2.37
N ILE A 123 2.41 -6.26 2.80
CA ILE A 123 2.00 -6.37 4.19
C ILE A 123 1.82 -7.86 4.52
N GLY A 124 2.01 -8.22 5.77
CA GLY A 124 1.82 -9.58 6.25
C GLY A 124 1.88 -9.63 7.76
N GLY A 125 1.18 -10.60 8.34
CA GLY A 125 1.29 -10.93 9.76
C GLY A 125 2.58 -11.67 10.10
N SER A 126 2.80 -11.91 11.39
CA SER A 126 3.86 -12.81 11.85
C SER A 126 3.57 -14.26 11.41
N ALA A 127 4.59 -15.12 11.51
CA ALA A 127 4.41 -16.54 11.22
C ALA A 127 3.50 -17.18 12.29
N LEU A 128 2.34 -17.67 11.83
CA LEU A 128 1.29 -18.37 12.56
C LEU A 128 1.80 -19.21 13.74
N LYS A 129 1.40 -18.84 14.97
CA LYS A 129 1.38 -19.76 16.13
C LYS A 129 -0.03 -20.30 16.43
N SER A 130 -1.07 -19.70 15.88
CA SER A 130 -2.46 -20.17 15.98
C SER A 130 -3.28 -19.59 14.83
N LEU A 131 -4.48 -20.15 14.59
CA LEU A 131 -5.52 -19.67 13.68
C LEU A 131 -6.10 -18.29 14.08
N ASP A 132 -5.38 -17.52 14.89
CA ASP A 132 -5.80 -16.21 15.40
C ASP A 132 -5.31 -15.12 14.45
N VAL A 133 -6.25 -14.59 13.66
CA VAL A 133 -6.43 -13.21 13.17
C VAL A 133 -5.20 -12.26 13.17
N GLU A 134 -4.03 -12.69 12.70
CA GLU A 134 -3.09 -11.75 12.08
C GLU A 134 -3.61 -11.36 10.69
N ILE A 135 -3.05 -10.31 10.07
CA ILE A 135 -3.49 -9.79 8.75
C ILE A 135 -3.48 -10.92 7.71
N ASP A 136 -4.62 -11.62 7.60
CA ASP A 136 -4.82 -12.72 6.67
C ASP A 136 -5.30 -12.13 5.34
N ILE A 137 -4.39 -12.08 4.39
CA ILE A 137 -4.69 -11.66 3.03
C ILE A 137 -5.10 -12.84 2.14
N ALA A 138 -5.10 -14.09 2.63
CA ALA A 138 -5.33 -15.27 1.81
C ALA A 138 -6.75 -15.31 1.23
N ILE A 139 -7.77 -15.01 2.04
CA ILE A 139 -9.17 -14.95 1.59
C ILE A 139 -9.38 -13.87 0.51
N PRO A 140 -9.05 -12.59 0.74
CA PRO A 140 -9.24 -11.58 -0.30
C PRO A 140 -8.31 -11.79 -1.51
N ALA A 141 -7.10 -12.35 -1.32
CA ALA A 141 -6.22 -12.72 -2.43
C ALA A 141 -6.80 -13.85 -3.28
N LEU A 142 -7.44 -14.86 -2.67
CA LEU A 142 -8.15 -15.90 -3.40
C LEU A 142 -9.27 -15.32 -4.27
N HIS A 143 -10.01 -14.34 -3.76
CA HIS A 143 -11.04 -13.63 -4.55
C HIS A 143 -10.43 -12.88 -5.74
N ALA A 144 -9.31 -12.18 -5.55
CA ALA A 144 -8.60 -11.51 -6.63
C ALA A 144 -8.10 -12.49 -7.70
N VAL A 145 -7.45 -13.59 -7.28
CA VAL A 145 -6.94 -14.63 -8.19
C VAL A 145 -8.08 -15.30 -8.96
N ASN A 146 -9.21 -15.58 -8.32
CA ASN A 146 -10.41 -16.11 -8.99
C ASN A 146 -11.00 -15.15 -10.04
N LYS A 147 -10.66 -13.86 -9.98
CA LYS A 147 -11.00 -12.84 -10.99
C LYS A 147 -9.89 -12.60 -12.01
N GLY A 148 -8.82 -13.39 -11.98
CA GLY A 148 -7.69 -13.27 -12.89
C GLY A 148 -6.67 -12.19 -12.50
N ILE A 149 -6.73 -11.67 -11.27
CA ILE A 149 -5.83 -10.63 -10.76
C ILE A 149 -4.75 -11.31 -9.91
N PRO A 150 -3.49 -11.44 -10.40
CA PRO A 150 -2.40 -11.98 -9.61
C PRO A 150 -2.07 -11.08 -8.40
N VAL A 151 -1.77 -11.72 -7.27
CA VAL A 151 -1.38 -11.05 -6.02
C VAL A 151 0.07 -11.41 -5.69
N VAL A 152 0.90 -10.40 -5.49
CA VAL A 152 2.32 -10.52 -5.10
C VAL A 152 2.48 -9.99 -3.68
N SER A 153 2.99 -10.83 -2.78
CA SER A 153 3.13 -10.54 -1.35
C SER A 153 4.47 -11.05 -0.81
N PRO A 154 5.08 -10.40 0.20
CA PRO A 154 6.35 -10.83 0.77
C PRO A 154 6.21 -12.12 1.60
N ALA A 155 7.29 -12.89 1.68
CA ALA A 155 7.35 -14.07 2.55
C ALA A 155 7.48 -13.74 4.05
N GLY A 156 7.60 -12.46 4.40
CA GLY A 156 7.86 -11.98 5.76
C GLY A 156 9.35 -11.87 6.10
N ASN A 157 9.64 -11.16 7.20
CA ASN A 157 11.00 -10.86 7.65
C ASN A 157 11.45 -11.72 8.86
N GLY A 158 10.68 -12.75 9.21
CA GLY A 158 10.92 -13.62 10.37
C GLY A 158 11.92 -14.75 10.16
N GLY A 159 12.70 -14.72 9.07
CA GLY A 159 13.69 -15.76 8.77
C GLY A 159 14.84 -15.79 9.80
N SER A 160 15.41 -16.97 10.04
CA SER A 160 16.65 -17.12 10.81
C SER A 160 17.83 -16.57 10.00
N ARG A 161 18.55 -15.59 10.55
CA ARG A 161 19.85 -15.20 10.03
C ARG A 161 20.89 -16.30 10.24
#